data_AF-A0A3D3P8Z8-F1
#
_entry.id   AF-A0A3D3P8Z8-F1
#
_cell.length_a   1.000
_cell.length_b   1.000
_cell.length_c   1.000
_cell.angle_alpha   90.00
_cell.angle_beta   90.00
_cell.angle_gamma   90.00
#
_symmetry.space_group_name_H-M   'P 1'
#
loop_
_entity.id
_entity.type
_entity.pdbx_description
1 polymer ?
#
loop_
_entity_poly.entity_id
_entity_poly.type
_entity_poly.pdbx_seq_one_letter_code
_entity_poly.pdbx_strand_id
1 'polypeptide(L)'
;MALPLRFQTVIARASADTVTNSFDDLHANFGGGSFLSSSNYLSNSPVDTIETQANIVPIKRRKLLGKYSCEYIASSALLHNLDGWNYFGYGVNCILKGDNHTSRHLLYYSELRGVMSILASFGIGVFNNRHIIVDSKRKMKYVNAPTPITNDRSNKSGTHQFTWEAIDHLFGDAKVQMKFLKRISVDSISFYDWLDAFSINDSHKLSIATVLLKRLTIDLNTFANDRDARNEVSYRPYGFMNKFGIAGIDVLKQVHEIWAFSEPIGNDGEFKLDFYLLRELLQSSFKHVHPHEKSFKNAILQYRRRLNTMLNALPLGNERKSELLELFCKQETDFYDTLGITDFSDIKFTRAMLYRSLLVSRFSSLFCNQILKDSPSVDKSNLEFWWKGVGQELGLWPAAAIPADFADLWQDFALATEKMQELIQTNPGISIYELIEKPSDFGFHLCSSSKIALWGTGL
;
A
#
# COMPACT_ATOMS: atom_id res chain seq x y z
N MET A 1 1.35 -12.74 -17.99
CA MET A 1 2.54 -12.95 -18.86
C MET A 1 3.75 -12.62 -18.02
N ALA A 2 4.81 -13.44 -18.04
CA ALA A 2 5.98 -13.16 -17.20
C ALA A 2 6.83 -12.02 -17.81
N LEU A 3 7.40 -11.17 -16.96
CA LEU A 3 8.27 -10.08 -17.37
C LEU A 3 9.43 -10.63 -18.24
N PRO A 4 9.74 -10.08 -19.43
CA PRO A 4 10.85 -10.55 -20.24
C PRO A 4 12.19 -10.58 -19.48
N LEU A 5 13.01 -11.62 -19.65
CA LEU A 5 14.27 -11.83 -18.91
C LEU A 5 15.23 -10.63 -18.99
N ARG A 6 15.28 -9.94 -20.14
CA ARG A 6 16.06 -8.71 -20.31
C ARG A 6 15.61 -7.57 -19.38
N PHE A 7 14.31 -7.45 -19.13
CA PHE A 7 13.75 -6.43 -18.23
C PHE A 7 14.06 -6.80 -16.78
N GLN A 8 13.92 -8.08 -16.42
CA GLN A 8 14.32 -8.60 -15.11
C GLN A 8 15.78 -8.26 -14.77
N THR A 9 16.69 -8.50 -15.73
CA THR A 9 18.13 -8.20 -15.55
C THR A 9 18.41 -6.71 -15.31
N VAL A 10 17.60 -5.82 -15.90
CA VAL A 10 17.72 -4.38 -15.69
C VAL A 10 17.11 -3.99 -14.34
N ILE A 11 15.92 -4.49 -14.00
CA ILE A 11 15.24 -4.22 -12.72
C ILE A 11 16.09 -4.65 -11.53
N ALA A 12 16.79 -5.78 -11.62
CA ALA A 12 17.71 -6.25 -10.58
C ALA A 12 18.87 -5.28 -10.25
N ARG A 13 19.06 -4.22 -11.04
CA ARG A 13 20.06 -3.17 -10.82
C ARG A 13 19.48 -1.91 -10.14
N ALA A 14 18.17 -1.85 -9.92
CA ALA A 14 17.53 -0.75 -9.23
C ALA A 14 18.02 -0.68 -7.77
N SER A 15 18.07 0.53 -7.21
CA SER A 15 18.73 0.80 -5.93
C SER A 15 17.83 1.60 -5.00
N ALA A 16 17.33 0.97 -3.95
CA ALA A 16 16.58 1.65 -2.88
C ALA A 16 17.43 2.70 -2.16
N ASP A 17 18.71 2.39 -1.89
CA ASP A 17 19.63 3.32 -1.22
C ASP A 17 19.86 4.59 -2.07
N THR A 18 19.83 4.45 -3.41
CA THR A 18 19.88 5.62 -4.31
C THR A 18 18.64 6.49 -4.13
N VAL A 19 17.47 5.88 -3.95
CA VAL A 19 16.21 6.60 -3.76
C VAL A 19 16.22 7.37 -2.45
N THR A 20 16.56 6.73 -1.33
CA THR A 20 16.71 7.37 -0.04
C THR A 20 17.69 8.54 -0.10
N ASN A 21 18.92 8.31 -0.58
CA ASN A 21 19.92 9.38 -0.67
C ASN A 21 19.48 10.52 -1.60
N SER A 22 18.67 10.23 -2.62
CA SER A 22 18.17 11.25 -3.53
C SER A 22 16.99 12.01 -2.94
N PHE A 23 16.20 11.37 -2.07
CA PHE A 23 15.15 12.01 -1.29
C PHE A 23 15.75 12.97 -0.26
N ASP A 24 16.80 12.55 0.44
CA ASP A 24 17.58 13.40 1.36
C ASP A 24 18.13 14.65 0.63
N ASP A 25 18.67 14.45 -0.58
CA ASP A 25 19.16 15.56 -1.43
C ASP A 25 18.03 16.55 -1.82
N LEU A 26 16.74 16.15 -1.81
CA LEU A 26 15.62 17.04 -2.11
C LEU A 26 15.41 18.11 -1.03
N HIS A 27 15.97 17.93 0.17
CA HIS A 27 15.87 18.91 1.26
C HIS A 27 16.20 20.34 0.82
N ALA A 28 17.18 20.48 -0.09
CA ALA A 28 17.57 21.77 -0.65
C ALA A 28 16.45 22.51 -1.42
N ASN A 29 15.42 21.81 -1.90
CA ASN A 29 14.30 22.39 -2.64
C ASN A 29 13.11 22.78 -1.74
N PHE A 30 13.01 22.19 -0.55
CA PHE A 30 11.81 22.30 0.29
C PHE A 30 11.56 23.71 0.82
N GLY A 31 12.62 24.51 1.05
CA GLY A 31 12.50 25.93 1.39
C GLY A 31 11.84 26.77 0.29
N GLY A 32 11.83 26.28 -0.96
CA GLY A 32 11.09 26.86 -2.09
C GLY A 32 9.67 26.29 -2.26
N GLY A 33 9.21 25.43 -1.36
CA GLY A 33 7.88 24.85 -1.41
C GLY A 33 7.66 23.81 -2.52
N SER A 34 8.69 23.08 -2.92
CA SER A 34 8.59 22.07 -3.98
C SER A 34 9.48 20.86 -3.70
N PHE A 35 9.03 19.68 -4.10
CA PHE A 35 9.88 18.48 -4.11
C PHE A 35 11.03 18.59 -5.12
N LEU A 36 10.72 19.07 -6.33
CA LEU A 36 11.67 19.12 -7.44
C LEU A 36 12.05 20.57 -7.74
N SER A 37 13.33 20.79 -8.05
CA SER A 37 13.77 22.09 -8.55
C SER A 37 13.05 22.46 -9.85
N SER A 38 12.83 23.75 -10.10
CA SER A 38 12.26 24.24 -11.37
C SER A 38 13.10 23.86 -12.60
N SER A 39 14.37 23.52 -12.40
CA SER A 39 15.27 23.05 -13.45
C SER A 39 15.08 21.57 -13.81
N ASN A 40 14.37 20.80 -12.98
CA ASN A 40 14.08 19.40 -13.20
C ASN A 40 12.87 19.26 -14.14
N TYR A 41 13.15 19.08 -15.44
CA TYR A 41 12.12 19.01 -16.48
C TYR A 41 11.19 17.78 -16.37
N LEU A 42 11.46 16.82 -15.48
CA LEU A 42 10.51 15.73 -15.19
C LEU A 42 9.31 16.20 -14.35
N SER A 43 9.35 17.38 -13.75
CA SER A 43 8.24 17.91 -12.93
C SER A 43 6.96 18.14 -13.73
N ASN A 44 7.08 18.56 -15.00
CA ASN A 44 5.94 19.03 -15.79
C ASN A 44 5.48 18.01 -16.84
N SER A 45 6.42 17.35 -17.50
CA SER A 45 6.13 16.42 -18.61
C SER A 45 7.01 15.18 -18.50
N PRO A 46 6.85 14.36 -17.43
CA PRO A 46 7.71 13.21 -17.18
C PRO A 46 7.65 12.18 -18.32
N VAL A 47 6.46 11.87 -18.82
CA VAL A 47 6.26 10.92 -19.93
C VAL A 47 6.96 11.41 -21.20
N ASP A 48 6.64 12.63 -21.63
CA ASP A 48 7.21 13.19 -22.86
C ASP A 48 8.73 13.30 -22.76
N THR A 49 9.25 13.70 -21.60
CA THR A 49 10.69 13.74 -21.34
C THR A 49 11.34 12.38 -21.52
N ILE A 50 10.81 11.34 -20.85
CA ILE A 50 11.39 9.99 -20.90
C ILE A 50 11.23 9.36 -22.30
N GLU A 51 10.14 9.65 -23.01
CA GLU A 51 9.90 9.17 -24.37
C GLU A 51 10.76 9.89 -25.43
N THR A 52 10.94 11.21 -25.34
CA THR A 52 11.65 12.01 -26.36
C THR A 52 13.17 12.05 -26.15
N GLN A 53 13.64 12.06 -24.90
CA GLN A 53 15.06 12.27 -24.60
C GLN A 53 15.94 11.02 -24.76
N ALA A 54 15.35 9.85 -25.01
CA ALA A 54 16.10 8.61 -25.23
C ALA A 54 17.01 8.66 -26.48
N ASN A 55 16.63 9.45 -27.50
CA ASN A 55 17.20 9.35 -28.84
C ASN A 55 18.05 10.54 -29.30
N ILE A 56 18.08 11.67 -28.58
CA ILE A 56 18.49 12.95 -29.19
C ILE A 56 19.55 13.71 -28.37
N VAL A 57 19.90 13.26 -27.15
CA VAL A 57 20.48 14.20 -26.18
C VAL A 57 21.99 14.00 -25.93
N PRO A 58 22.82 15.07 -25.99
CA PRO A 58 24.27 15.04 -25.70
C PRO A 58 24.63 14.47 -24.32
N ILE A 59 25.83 13.91 -24.20
CA ILE A 59 26.33 13.22 -22.98
C ILE A 59 26.17 14.04 -21.69
N LYS A 60 26.41 15.36 -21.72
CA LYS A 60 26.25 16.26 -20.56
C LYS A 60 24.81 16.27 -20.03
N ARG A 61 23.82 16.30 -20.93
CA ARG A 61 22.40 16.26 -20.56
C ARG A 61 21.96 14.86 -20.10
N ARG A 62 22.62 13.77 -20.52
CA ARG A 62 22.34 12.41 -19.97
C ARG A 62 22.71 12.28 -18.50
N LYS A 63 23.82 12.90 -18.06
CA LYS A 63 24.19 12.94 -16.63
C LYS A 63 23.14 13.70 -15.81
N LEU A 64 22.68 14.84 -16.34
CA LEU A 64 21.64 15.65 -15.71
C LEU A 64 20.30 14.89 -15.63
N LEU A 65 19.93 14.18 -16.70
CA LEU A 65 18.76 13.29 -16.72
C LEU A 65 18.85 12.21 -15.64
N GLY A 66 20.03 11.61 -15.44
CA GLY A 66 20.25 10.66 -14.34
C GLY A 66 19.93 11.25 -12.97
N LYS A 67 20.47 12.45 -12.66
CA LYS A 67 20.16 13.16 -11.41
C LYS A 67 18.65 13.44 -11.28
N TYR A 68 18.05 14.04 -12.31
CA TYR A 68 16.64 14.40 -12.28
C TYR A 68 15.71 13.19 -12.17
N SER A 69 16.05 12.07 -12.81
CA SER A 69 15.30 10.82 -12.64
C SER A 69 15.41 10.27 -11.22
N CYS A 70 16.56 10.39 -10.56
CA CYS A 70 16.70 9.98 -9.16
C CYS A 70 15.80 10.82 -8.25
N GLU A 71 15.85 12.15 -8.38
CA GLU A 71 15.01 13.09 -7.64
C GLU A 71 13.52 12.84 -7.89
N TYR A 72 13.12 12.69 -9.16
CA TYR A 72 11.73 12.43 -9.55
C TYR A 72 11.23 11.12 -8.96
N ILE A 73 11.96 10.01 -9.14
CA ILE A 73 11.54 8.71 -8.61
C ILE A 73 11.42 8.76 -7.08
N ALA A 74 12.38 9.39 -6.40
CA ALA A 74 12.34 9.54 -4.96
C ALA A 74 11.10 10.30 -4.46
N SER A 75 10.81 11.47 -5.04
CA SER A 75 9.58 12.22 -4.70
C SER A 75 8.29 11.46 -5.07
N SER A 76 8.29 10.74 -6.20
CA SER A 76 7.10 10.02 -6.69
C SER A 76 6.66 8.89 -5.78
N ALA A 77 7.57 8.32 -4.95
CA ALA A 77 7.19 7.31 -3.97
C ALA A 77 6.14 7.86 -3.00
N LEU A 78 6.40 9.02 -2.38
CA LEU A 78 5.44 9.65 -1.45
C LEU A 78 4.17 10.13 -2.17
N LEU A 79 4.31 10.72 -3.36
CA LEU A 79 3.17 11.23 -4.11
C LEU A 79 2.23 10.11 -4.57
N HIS A 80 2.77 9.01 -5.10
CA HIS A 80 1.96 7.85 -5.47
C HIS A 80 1.34 7.15 -4.26
N ASN A 81 2.00 7.18 -3.09
CA ASN A 81 1.40 6.68 -1.85
C ASN A 81 0.14 7.47 -1.50
N LEU A 82 0.25 8.80 -1.49
CA LEU A 82 -0.89 9.68 -1.22
C LEU A 82 -2.00 9.51 -2.26
N ASP A 83 -1.66 9.46 -3.55
CA ASP A 83 -2.63 9.20 -4.63
C ASP A 83 -3.37 7.88 -4.40
N GLY A 84 -2.65 6.82 -4.02
CA GLY A 84 -3.21 5.51 -3.73
C GLY A 84 -4.26 5.56 -2.62
N TRP A 85 -3.94 6.25 -1.53
CA TRP A 85 -4.89 6.49 -0.44
C TRP A 85 -6.06 7.39 -0.85
N ASN A 86 -5.86 8.41 -1.69
CA ASN A 86 -6.96 9.25 -2.18
C ASN A 86 -7.96 8.42 -3.00
N TYR A 87 -7.47 7.62 -3.95
CA TYR A 87 -8.33 6.71 -4.73
C TYR A 87 -9.05 5.70 -3.84
N PHE A 88 -8.39 5.20 -2.78
CA PHE A 88 -9.03 4.33 -1.80
C PHE A 88 -10.23 5.00 -1.11
N GLY A 89 -10.05 6.23 -0.61
CA GLY A 89 -11.10 7.00 0.06
C GLY A 89 -12.26 7.34 -0.86
N TYR A 90 -11.97 7.68 -2.11
CA TYR A 90 -13.02 7.86 -3.13
C TYR A 90 -13.76 6.55 -3.41
N GLY A 91 -13.06 5.42 -3.45
CA GLY A 91 -13.66 4.09 -3.57
C GLY A 91 -14.60 3.75 -2.41
N VAL A 92 -14.21 4.07 -1.18
CA VAL A 92 -15.04 3.93 0.03
C VAL A 92 -16.30 4.81 -0.06
N ASN A 93 -16.15 6.07 -0.49
CA ASN A 93 -17.27 6.99 -0.69
C ASN A 93 -18.30 6.44 -1.70
N CYS A 94 -17.83 5.84 -2.79
CA CYS A 94 -18.70 5.18 -3.77
C CYS A 94 -19.46 4.01 -3.13
N ILE A 95 -18.83 3.19 -2.29
CA ILE A 95 -19.50 2.09 -1.57
C ILE A 95 -20.56 2.63 -0.61
N LEU A 96 -20.25 3.68 0.16
CA LEU A 96 -21.21 4.35 1.06
C LEU A 96 -22.46 4.86 0.32
N LYS A 97 -22.32 5.18 -0.97
CA LYS A 97 -23.41 5.62 -1.85
C LYS A 97 -24.06 4.48 -2.65
N GLY A 98 -23.63 3.24 -2.44
CA GLY A 98 -24.12 2.07 -3.16
C GLY A 98 -23.59 1.91 -4.60
N ASP A 99 -22.61 2.72 -5.01
CA ASP A 99 -21.97 2.64 -6.33
C ASP A 99 -20.75 1.71 -6.32
N ASN A 100 -21.03 0.41 -6.29
CA ASN A 100 -20.01 -0.63 -6.33
C ASN A 100 -19.16 -0.61 -7.59
N HIS A 101 -19.75 -0.21 -8.73
CA HIS A 101 -19.07 -0.24 -10.01
C HIS A 101 -17.98 0.83 -10.08
N THR A 102 -18.31 2.08 -9.79
CA THR A 102 -17.31 3.16 -9.72
C THR A 102 -16.29 2.88 -8.62
N SER A 103 -16.70 2.28 -7.50
CA SER A 103 -15.78 1.86 -6.45
C SER A 103 -14.71 0.89 -6.99
N ARG A 104 -15.08 -0.17 -7.72
CA ARG A 104 -14.12 -1.11 -8.34
C ARG A 104 -13.08 -0.39 -9.21
N HIS A 105 -13.52 0.60 -10.00
CA HIS A 105 -12.61 1.40 -10.82
C HIS A 105 -11.59 2.17 -9.97
N LEU A 106 -12.06 2.85 -8.92
CA LEU A 106 -11.19 3.65 -8.05
C LEU A 106 -10.25 2.79 -7.20
N LEU A 107 -10.73 1.66 -6.66
CA LEU A 107 -9.93 0.71 -5.90
C LEU A 107 -8.79 0.12 -6.74
N TYR A 108 -9.06 -0.24 -8.00
CA TYR A 108 -8.00 -0.67 -8.92
C TYR A 108 -6.90 0.39 -9.11
N TYR A 109 -7.26 1.67 -9.18
CA TYR A 109 -6.28 2.75 -9.26
C TYR A 109 -5.55 3.00 -7.93
N SER A 110 -6.20 2.75 -6.80
CA SER A 110 -5.55 2.74 -5.49
C SER A 110 -4.43 1.70 -5.45
N GLU A 111 -4.72 0.46 -5.84
CA GLU A 111 -3.72 -0.62 -5.94
C GLU A 111 -2.58 -0.25 -6.89
N LEU A 112 -2.92 0.25 -8.08
CA LEU A 112 -1.92 0.63 -9.08
C LEU A 112 -0.96 1.70 -8.55
N ARG A 113 -1.49 2.74 -7.92
CA ARG A 113 -0.68 3.84 -7.35
C ARG A 113 0.16 3.37 -6.17
N GLY A 114 -0.42 2.58 -5.26
CA GLY A 114 0.35 2.01 -4.15
C GLY A 114 1.50 1.11 -4.64
N VAL A 115 1.28 0.27 -5.65
CA VAL A 115 2.39 -0.52 -6.23
C VAL A 115 3.42 0.35 -6.95
N MET A 116 3.00 1.38 -7.69
CA MET A 116 3.95 2.34 -8.28
C MET A 116 4.80 3.04 -7.21
N SER A 117 4.22 3.36 -6.04
CA SER A 117 4.98 3.89 -4.90
C SER A 117 6.01 2.89 -4.37
N ILE A 118 5.61 1.63 -4.18
CA ILE A 118 6.52 0.57 -3.75
C ILE A 118 7.66 0.42 -4.77
N LEU A 119 7.36 0.32 -6.06
CA LEU A 119 8.38 0.22 -7.13
C LEU A 119 9.33 1.43 -7.11
N ALA A 120 8.79 2.65 -6.95
CA ALA A 120 9.57 3.87 -6.84
C ALA A 120 10.53 3.84 -5.64
N SER A 121 10.11 3.27 -4.50
CA SER A 121 10.99 3.10 -3.32
C SER A 121 12.20 2.18 -3.56
N PHE A 122 12.16 1.35 -4.59
CA PHE A 122 13.28 0.52 -5.04
C PHE A 122 14.06 1.11 -6.21
N GLY A 123 13.68 2.30 -6.69
CA GLY A 123 14.35 2.99 -7.79
C GLY A 123 13.81 2.62 -9.16
N ILE A 124 12.56 2.13 -9.25
CA ILE A 124 11.90 1.76 -10.50
C ILE A 124 10.84 2.81 -10.83
N GLY A 125 11.03 3.55 -11.92
CA GLY A 125 10.09 4.55 -12.41
C GLY A 125 9.16 3.98 -13.49
N VAL A 126 7.85 4.00 -13.23
CA VAL A 126 6.80 3.53 -14.14
C VAL A 126 6.20 4.72 -14.91
N PHE A 127 6.29 4.69 -16.23
CA PHE A 127 5.68 5.70 -17.12
C PHE A 127 4.72 5.02 -18.11
N ASN A 128 4.32 5.71 -19.18
CA ASN A 128 3.36 5.22 -20.17
C ASN A 128 3.78 3.90 -20.83
N ASN A 129 4.85 3.96 -21.64
CA ASN A 129 5.38 2.78 -22.33
C ASN A 129 6.90 2.69 -22.29
N ARG A 130 7.58 3.55 -21.53
CA ARG A 130 9.03 3.52 -21.32
C ARG A 130 9.36 3.66 -19.85
N HIS A 131 9.78 2.56 -19.25
CA HIS A 131 10.08 2.51 -17.83
C HIS A 131 11.58 2.65 -17.62
N ILE A 132 11.97 3.20 -16.47
CA ILE A 132 13.38 3.39 -16.14
C ILE A 132 13.67 2.83 -14.75
N ILE A 133 14.95 2.61 -14.48
CA ILE A 133 15.46 2.45 -13.13
C ILE A 133 16.54 3.48 -12.84
N VAL A 134 16.82 3.69 -11.57
CA VAL A 134 18.04 4.33 -11.08
C VAL A 134 18.89 3.30 -10.34
N ASP A 135 20.16 3.19 -10.73
CA ASP A 135 21.08 2.22 -10.12
C ASP A 135 21.87 2.82 -8.95
N SER A 136 22.68 1.98 -8.29
CA SER A 136 23.55 2.38 -7.18
C SER A 136 24.61 3.43 -7.55
N LYS A 137 24.84 3.69 -8.84
CA LYS A 137 25.76 4.72 -9.34
C LYS A 137 25.02 6.01 -9.72
N ARG A 138 23.76 6.16 -9.28
CA ARG A 138 22.87 7.28 -9.63
C ARG A 138 22.70 7.45 -11.15
N LYS A 139 22.75 6.35 -11.90
CA LYS A 139 22.53 6.35 -13.35
C LYS A 139 21.14 5.86 -13.68
N MET A 140 20.47 6.61 -14.55
CA MET A 140 19.22 6.17 -15.17
C MET A 140 19.51 5.12 -16.25
N LYS A 141 18.70 4.05 -16.27
CA LYS A 141 18.68 3.05 -17.34
C LYS A 141 17.24 2.78 -17.75
N TYR A 142 17.00 2.68 -19.05
CA TYR A 142 15.73 2.20 -19.57
C TYR A 142 15.57 0.70 -19.31
N VAL A 143 14.40 0.29 -18.84
CA VAL A 143 14.04 -1.12 -18.65
C VAL A 143 13.72 -1.74 -20.00
N ASN A 144 12.87 -1.07 -20.77
CA ASN A 144 12.58 -1.43 -22.14
C ASN A 144 13.31 -0.45 -23.08
N ALA A 145 14.19 -1.00 -23.93
CA ALA A 145 15.07 -0.21 -24.76
C ALA A 145 14.26 0.70 -25.71
N PRO A 146 14.77 1.91 -26.03
CA PRO A 146 14.26 2.68 -27.14
C PRO A 146 14.62 1.94 -28.43
N THR A 147 13.76 1.04 -28.91
CA THR A 147 13.86 0.65 -30.32
C THR A 147 13.55 1.87 -31.18
N PRO A 148 14.26 2.05 -32.32
CA PRO A 148 13.78 2.95 -33.37
C PRO A 148 12.31 2.67 -33.62
N ILE A 149 11.54 3.70 -33.99
CA ILE A 149 10.11 3.61 -34.31
C ILE A 149 9.93 2.53 -35.39
N THR A 150 9.78 1.31 -34.92
CA THR A 150 9.41 0.12 -35.65
C THR A 150 8.14 -0.30 -34.94
N ASN A 151 7.16 -0.76 -35.69
CA ASN A 151 5.87 -1.19 -35.16
C ASN A 151 5.97 -2.46 -34.29
N ASP A 152 7.17 -2.79 -33.80
CA ASP A 152 7.43 -3.89 -32.90
C ASP A 152 6.85 -3.59 -31.50
N ARG A 153 5.61 -4.04 -31.32
CA ARG A 153 4.87 -3.96 -30.06
C ARG A 153 5.48 -4.85 -28.97
N SER A 154 6.40 -5.78 -29.29
CA SER A 154 6.99 -6.69 -28.31
C SER A 154 7.94 -6.00 -27.31
N ASN A 155 8.35 -4.76 -27.59
CA ASN A 155 9.22 -3.95 -26.72
C ASN A 155 8.48 -2.90 -25.88
N LYS A 156 7.16 -2.78 -26.01
CA LYS A 156 6.35 -1.84 -25.23
C LYS A 156 5.52 -2.61 -24.21
N SER A 157 5.67 -2.26 -22.94
CA SER A 157 4.75 -2.67 -21.89
C SER A 157 3.98 -1.43 -21.47
N GLY A 158 2.65 -1.51 -21.37
CA GLY A 158 1.85 -0.40 -20.86
C GLY A 158 1.98 -0.28 -19.33
N THR A 159 1.74 0.91 -18.77
CA THR A 159 1.82 1.22 -17.33
C THR A 159 1.31 0.09 -16.43
N HIS A 160 0.07 -0.37 -16.65
CA HIS A 160 -0.58 -1.38 -15.82
C HIS A 160 0.16 -2.73 -15.90
N GLN A 161 0.42 -3.20 -17.11
CA GLN A 161 1.09 -4.49 -17.32
C GLN A 161 2.49 -4.48 -16.69
N PHE A 162 3.28 -3.44 -16.95
CA PHE A 162 4.62 -3.31 -16.39
C PHE A 162 4.60 -3.25 -14.87
N THR A 163 3.68 -2.50 -14.27
CA THR A 163 3.59 -2.34 -12.80
C THR A 163 3.42 -3.69 -12.13
N TRP A 164 2.48 -4.52 -12.60
CA TRP A 164 2.22 -5.84 -12.02
C TRP A 164 3.35 -6.83 -12.29
N GLU A 165 3.88 -6.87 -13.50
CA GLU A 165 5.00 -7.76 -13.85
C GLU A 165 6.30 -7.39 -13.11
N ALA A 166 6.53 -6.09 -12.87
CA ALA A 166 7.70 -5.59 -12.15
C ALA A 166 7.61 -5.90 -10.65
N ILE A 167 6.45 -5.72 -10.02
CA ILE A 167 6.30 -6.01 -8.58
C ILE A 167 6.38 -7.51 -8.29
N ASP A 168 5.78 -8.35 -9.15
CA ASP A 168 5.88 -9.81 -9.02
C ASP A 168 7.34 -10.27 -9.13
N HIS A 169 8.09 -9.73 -10.11
CA HIS A 169 9.51 -10.01 -10.23
C HIS A 169 10.31 -9.53 -9.01
N LEU A 170 10.06 -8.30 -8.56
CA LEU A 170 10.76 -7.69 -7.44
C LEU A 170 10.53 -8.47 -6.14
N PHE A 171 9.29 -8.90 -5.88
CA PHE A 171 8.93 -9.70 -4.71
C PHE A 171 9.38 -11.16 -4.80
N GLY A 172 9.85 -11.62 -5.96
CA GLY A 172 10.57 -12.88 -6.10
C GLY A 172 12.02 -12.86 -5.58
N ASP A 173 12.60 -11.69 -5.29
CA ASP A 173 13.97 -11.56 -4.78
C ASP A 173 14.02 -11.72 -3.25
N ALA A 174 14.81 -12.68 -2.76
CA ALA A 174 15.00 -12.96 -1.34
C ALA A 174 15.48 -11.75 -0.52
N LYS A 175 16.31 -10.87 -1.10
CA LYS A 175 16.76 -9.64 -0.43
C LYS A 175 15.61 -8.66 -0.24
N VAL A 176 14.73 -8.57 -1.23
CA VAL A 176 13.52 -7.72 -1.15
C VAL A 176 12.56 -8.28 -0.10
N GLN A 177 12.33 -9.58 -0.12
CA GLN A 177 11.49 -10.28 0.87
C GLN A 177 11.98 -10.06 2.31
N MET A 178 13.29 -10.19 2.53
CA MET A 178 13.89 -9.90 3.83
C MET A 178 13.74 -8.43 4.22
N LYS A 179 14.00 -7.49 3.29
CA LYS A 179 13.78 -6.05 3.54
C LYS A 179 12.33 -5.76 3.91
N PHE A 180 11.37 -6.41 3.24
CA PHE A 180 9.95 -6.27 3.54
C PHE A 180 9.62 -6.72 4.97
N LEU A 181 10.04 -7.93 5.38
CA LEU A 181 9.80 -8.42 6.74
C LEU A 181 10.44 -7.57 7.84
N LYS A 182 11.54 -6.86 7.51
CA LYS A 182 12.21 -5.95 8.43
C LYS A 182 11.54 -4.58 8.55
N ARG A 183 10.69 -4.20 7.60
CA ARG A 183 10.03 -2.88 7.53
C ARG A 183 8.66 -2.87 8.19
N ILE A 184 7.96 -4.00 8.21
CA ILE A 184 6.72 -4.13 8.96
C ILE A 184 7.03 -4.54 10.39
N SER A 185 6.44 -3.83 11.35
CA SER A 185 6.67 -4.05 12.77
C SER A 185 5.37 -4.00 13.55
N VAL A 186 5.45 -4.59 14.74
CA VAL A 186 4.42 -4.59 15.76
C VAL A 186 5.13 -4.39 17.09
N ASP A 187 4.72 -3.39 17.87
CA ASP A 187 5.38 -2.99 19.11
C ASP A 187 6.87 -2.69 18.88
N SER A 188 7.20 -2.02 17.76
CA SER A 188 8.56 -1.71 17.31
C SER A 188 9.47 -2.95 17.08
N ILE A 189 8.90 -4.16 17.03
CA ILE A 189 9.61 -5.40 16.71
C ILE A 189 9.25 -5.81 15.29
N SER A 190 10.24 -6.01 14.42
CA SER A 190 9.99 -6.35 13.02
C SER A 190 9.39 -7.75 12.87
N PHE A 191 8.61 -7.99 11.81
CA PHE A 191 8.08 -9.34 11.54
C PHE A 191 9.20 -10.36 11.39
N TYR A 192 10.36 -9.94 10.88
CA TYR A 192 11.55 -10.81 10.81
C TYR A 192 11.98 -11.30 12.20
N ASP A 193 12.00 -10.41 13.19
CA ASP A 193 12.41 -10.72 14.56
C ASP A 193 11.31 -11.49 15.33
N TRP A 194 10.04 -11.18 15.08
CA TRP A 194 8.92 -11.99 15.57
C TRP A 194 9.01 -13.44 15.09
N LEU A 195 9.28 -13.66 13.80
CA LEU A 195 9.48 -14.98 13.23
C LEU A 195 10.71 -15.70 13.79
N ASP A 196 11.77 -14.95 14.07
CA ASP A 196 12.97 -15.49 14.71
C ASP A 196 12.68 -15.97 16.13
N ALA A 197 12.01 -15.15 16.94
CA ALA A 197 11.53 -15.52 18.28
C ALA A 197 10.53 -16.68 18.22
N PHE A 198 9.77 -16.83 17.13
CA PHE A 198 8.90 -17.97 16.89
C PHE A 198 9.66 -19.22 16.41
N SER A 199 10.99 -19.18 16.34
CA SER A 199 11.88 -20.26 15.90
C SER A 199 11.61 -20.73 14.48
N ILE A 200 11.36 -19.78 13.57
CA ILE A 200 11.25 -20.03 12.13
C ILE A 200 12.62 -19.79 11.50
N ASN A 201 13.12 -20.75 10.72
CA ASN A 201 14.41 -20.59 10.03
C ASN A 201 14.31 -19.60 8.86
N ASP A 202 15.45 -19.04 8.42
CA ASP A 202 15.47 -18.00 7.38
C ASP A 202 14.86 -18.44 6.05
N SER A 203 15.08 -19.68 5.62
CA SER A 203 14.48 -20.21 4.38
C SER A 203 12.95 -20.16 4.44
N HIS A 204 12.38 -20.54 5.60
CA HIS A 204 10.94 -20.49 5.82
C HIS A 204 10.44 -19.05 5.98
N LYS A 205 11.19 -18.15 6.64
CA LYS A 205 10.85 -16.71 6.70
C LYS A 205 10.67 -16.14 5.29
N LEU A 206 11.58 -16.46 4.37
CA LEU A 206 11.51 -16.02 2.97
C LEU A 206 10.32 -16.65 2.22
N SER A 207 10.03 -17.93 2.45
CA SER A 207 8.83 -18.58 1.89
C SER A 207 7.54 -17.92 2.37
N ILE A 208 7.46 -17.60 3.67
CA ILE A 208 6.33 -16.89 4.28
C ILE A 208 6.21 -15.47 3.72
N ALA A 209 7.33 -14.73 3.60
CA ALA A 209 7.36 -13.43 2.96
C ALA A 209 6.84 -13.51 1.52
N THR A 210 7.26 -14.53 0.77
CA THR A 210 6.76 -14.80 -0.59
C THR A 210 5.26 -15.02 -0.58
N VAL A 211 4.72 -15.83 0.34
CA VAL A 211 3.28 -16.10 0.43
C VAL A 211 2.52 -14.84 0.80
N LEU A 212 3.01 -14.07 1.78
CA LEU A 212 2.41 -12.80 2.17
C LEU A 212 2.44 -11.86 0.97
N LEU A 213 3.61 -11.50 0.44
CA LEU A 213 3.77 -10.65 -0.74
C LEU A 213 2.93 -11.09 -1.94
N LYS A 214 2.85 -12.40 -2.25
CA LYS A 214 1.97 -12.92 -3.31
C LYS A 214 0.49 -12.78 -2.99
N ARG A 215 0.08 -12.80 -1.72
CA ARG A 215 -1.28 -12.46 -1.27
C ARG A 215 -1.53 -10.95 -1.24
N LEU A 216 -0.48 -10.12 -1.27
CA LEU A 216 -0.59 -8.66 -1.41
C LEU A 216 -0.65 -8.26 -2.88
N THR A 217 0.10 -8.97 -3.71
CA THR A 217 0.11 -8.82 -5.17
C THR A 217 -0.76 -9.88 -5.85
N ILE A 218 -1.85 -10.32 -5.18
CA ILE A 218 -2.66 -11.52 -5.51
C ILE A 218 -2.47 -11.84 -6.98
N ASP A 219 -1.76 -12.96 -7.27
CA ASP A 219 -1.36 -13.52 -8.58
C ASP A 219 -1.64 -12.59 -9.78
N LEU A 220 -0.72 -12.38 -10.72
CA LEU A 220 -0.98 -11.61 -11.95
C LEU A 220 -2.37 -11.85 -12.59
N ASN A 221 -2.93 -13.05 -12.45
CA ASN A 221 -4.32 -13.40 -12.80
C ASN A 221 -5.42 -12.63 -12.03
N THR A 222 -5.29 -12.36 -10.74
CA THR A 222 -6.25 -11.54 -9.97
C THR A 222 -6.18 -10.07 -10.38
N PHE A 223 -4.99 -9.50 -10.58
CA PHE A 223 -4.91 -8.16 -11.16
C PHE A 223 -5.41 -8.09 -12.60
N ALA A 224 -5.33 -9.19 -13.35
CA ALA A 224 -6.02 -9.29 -14.62
C ALA A 224 -7.53 -9.23 -14.44
N ASN A 225 -8.09 -9.95 -13.46
CA ASN A 225 -9.52 -9.88 -13.13
C ASN A 225 -9.95 -8.51 -12.60
N ASP A 226 -9.18 -7.86 -11.73
CA ASP A 226 -9.45 -6.50 -11.24
C ASP A 226 -9.40 -5.48 -12.39
N ARG A 227 -8.42 -5.64 -13.30
CA ARG A 227 -8.35 -4.84 -14.54
C ARG A 227 -9.55 -5.10 -15.44
N ASP A 228 -9.97 -6.34 -15.58
CA ASP A 228 -11.08 -6.72 -16.46
C ASP A 228 -12.42 -6.25 -15.87
N ALA A 229 -12.61 -6.35 -14.55
CA ALA A 229 -13.73 -5.75 -13.82
C ALA A 229 -13.74 -4.23 -13.99
N ARG A 230 -12.58 -3.57 -13.86
CA ARG A 230 -12.44 -2.14 -14.14
C ARG A 230 -12.80 -1.82 -15.59
N ASN A 231 -12.32 -2.60 -16.55
CA ASN A 231 -12.61 -2.41 -17.97
C ASN A 231 -14.11 -2.57 -18.25
N GLU A 232 -14.75 -3.56 -17.64
CA GLU A 232 -16.19 -3.76 -17.76
C GLU A 232 -16.96 -2.51 -17.34
N VAL A 233 -16.65 -1.96 -16.17
CA VAL A 233 -17.28 -0.73 -15.66
C VAL A 233 -16.93 0.49 -16.52
N SER A 234 -15.71 0.57 -17.05
CA SER A 234 -15.26 1.72 -17.86
C SER A 234 -15.87 1.77 -19.26
N TYR A 235 -16.24 0.63 -19.85
CA TYR A 235 -16.72 0.56 -21.23
C TYR A 235 -18.21 0.22 -21.36
N ARG A 236 -18.84 -0.40 -20.35
CA ARG A 236 -20.26 -0.76 -20.39
C ARG A 236 -21.12 0.30 -19.67
N PRO A 237 -22.21 0.79 -20.29
CA PRO A 237 -23.16 1.64 -19.59
C PRO A 237 -23.77 0.93 -18.38
N TYR A 238 -23.86 1.67 -17.26
CA TYR A 238 -24.29 1.16 -15.96
C TYR A 238 -25.62 0.40 -15.98
N GLY A 239 -26.58 0.85 -16.79
CA GLY A 239 -27.91 0.24 -16.89
C GLY A 239 -27.92 -1.20 -17.41
N PHE A 240 -26.83 -1.67 -18.04
CA PHE A 240 -26.71 -3.04 -18.57
C PHE A 240 -25.93 -3.98 -17.65
N MET A 241 -25.37 -3.48 -16.55
CA MET A 241 -24.60 -4.29 -15.60
C MET A 241 -25.52 -4.90 -14.53
N ASN A 242 -25.12 -6.04 -13.97
CA ASN A 242 -25.84 -6.66 -12.85
C ASN A 242 -25.87 -5.68 -11.66
N LYS A 243 -27.07 -5.48 -11.11
CA LYS A 243 -27.27 -4.70 -9.89
C LYS A 243 -27.01 -5.61 -8.69
N PHE A 244 -25.83 -5.48 -8.09
CA PHE A 244 -25.57 -6.09 -6.79
C PHE A 244 -26.18 -5.18 -5.72
N GLY A 245 -27.33 -5.57 -5.17
CA GLY A 245 -27.86 -4.93 -3.98
C GLY A 245 -27.02 -5.31 -2.77
N ILE A 246 -26.30 -4.35 -2.20
CA ILE A 246 -25.65 -4.51 -0.90
C ILE A 246 -26.52 -3.80 0.14
N ALA A 247 -26.81 -4.47 1.25
CA ALA A 247 -27.55 -3.85 2.34
C ALA A 247 -26.71 -2.73 2.98
N GLY A 248 -27.34 -1.62 3.39
CA GLY A 248 -26.63 -0.49 4.00
C GLY A 248 -25.84 -0.90 5.24
N ILE A 249 -26.39 -1.84 6.02
CA ILE A 249 -25.70 -2.39 7.19
C ILE A 249 -24.39 -3.12 6.84
N ASP A 250 -24.34 -3.82 5.71
CA ASP A 250 -23.13 -4.55 5.29
C ASP A 250 -22.06 -3.57 4.79
N VAL A 251 -22.48 -2.49 4.12
CA VAL A 251 -21.61 -1.38 3.76
C VAL A 251 -21.00 -0.74 5.01
N LEU A 252 -21.82 -0.42 6.02
CA LEU A 252 -21.32 0.15 7.27
C LEU A 252 -20.31 -0.77 7.97
N LYS A 253 -20.62 -2.06 8.10
CA LYS A 253 -19.70 -3.03 8.73
C LYS A 253 -18.36 -3.10 7.99
N GLN A 254 -18.38 -3.11 6.66
CA GLN A 254 -17.17 -3.12 5.84
C GLN A 254 -16.33 -1.86 6.06
N VAL A 255 -16.96 -0.68 6.05
CA VAL A 255 -16.27 0.59 6.27
C VAL A 255 -15.73 0.67 7.69
N HIS A 256 -16.52 0.29 8.70
CA HIS A 256 -16.09 0.21 10.10
C HIS A 256 -14.82 -0.64 10.25
N GLU A 257 -14.81 -1.83 9.64
CA GLU A 257 -13.69 -2.76 9.75
C GLU A 257 -12.40 -2.21 9.13
N ILE A 258 -12.48 -1.52 7.98
CA ILE A 258 -11.32 -0.86 7.35
C ILE A 258 -10.71 0.19 8.26
N TRP A 259 -11.56 1.02 8.88
CA TRP A 259 -11.11 2.07 9.78
C TRP A 259 -10.54 1.49 11.07
N ALA A 260 -11.15 0.42 11.60
CA ALA A 260 -10.60 -0.32 12.73
C ALA A 260 -9.21 -0.94 12.41
N PHE A 261 -9.00 -1.44 11.19
CA PHE A 261 -7.68 -1.92 10.76
C PHE A 261 -6.66 -0.79 10.59
N SER A 262 -7.12 0.40 10.18
CA SER A 262 -6.27 1.56 9.92
C SER A 262 -5.99 2.39 11.18
N GLU A 263 -6.42 1.93 12.36
CA GLU A 263 -6.22 2.64 13.61
C GLU A 263 -4.73 2.61 14.03
N PRO A 264 -4.12 3.80 14.25
CA PRO A 264 -2.77 3.93 14.76
C PRO A 264 -2.53 3.14 16.05
N ILE A 265 -1.38 2.50 16.12
CA ILE A 265 -0.85 1.87 17.33
C ILE A 265 0.57 2.39 17.54
N GLY A 266 0.85 3.02 18.68
CA GLY A 266 2.20 3.56 18.95
C GLY A 266 2.62 4.73 18.06
N ASN A 267 3.94 4.96 17.97
CA ASN A 267 4.53 6.20 17.48
C ASN A 267 5.23 6.10 16.12
N ASP A 268 5.23 4.92 15.48
CA ASP A 268 6.07 4.62 14.31
C ASP A 268 5.30 4.41 13.00
N GLY A 269 4.06 4.90 12.94
CA GLY A 269 3.18 4.67 11.80
C GLY A 269 2.68 3.22 11.71
N GLU A 270 2.72 2.47 12.81
CA GLU A 270 2.11 1.14 12.95
C GLU A 270 0.58 1.26 13.03
N PHE A 271 -0.14 0.28 12.50
CA PHE A 271 -1.61 0.21 12.54
C PHE A 271 -2.11 -1.11 13.09
N LYS A 272 -3.34 -1.16 13.64
CA LYS A 272 -3.96 -2.40 14.11
C LYS A 272 -3.89 -3.54 13.08
N LEU A 273 -3.98 -3.22 11.79
CA LEU A 273 -3.81 -4.18 10.69
C LEU A 273 -2.52 -5.01 10.81
N ASP A 274 -1.42 -4.41 11.28
CA ASP A 274 -0.12 -5.09 11.38
C ASP A 274 -0.18 -6.23 12.42
N PHE A 275 -0.97 -6.10 13.50
CA PHE A 275 -1.23 -7.21 14.42
C PHE A 275 -1.96 -8.37 13.75
N TYR A 276 -2.96 -8.09 12.92
CA TYR A 276 -3.71 -9.11 12.19
C TYR A 276 -2.82 -9.82 11.17
N LEU A 277 -1.98 -9.06 10.46
CA LEU A 277 -0.99 -9.61 9.53
C LEU A 277 0.00 -10.52 10.24
N LEU A 278 0.54 -10.09 11.38
CA LEU A 278 1.46 -10.89 12.19
C LEU A 278 0.81 -12.16 12.70
N ARG A 279 -0.40 -12.07 13.25
CA ARG A 279 -1.16 -13.23 13.74
C ARG A 279 -1.28 -14.30 12.67
N GLU A 280 -1.69 -13.91 11.48
CA GLU A 280 -2.00 -14.81 10.37
C GLU A 280 -0.73 -15.43 9.80
N LEU A 281 0.35 -14.67 9.81
CA LEU A 281 1.69 -15.13 9.50
C LEU A 281 2.18 -16.17 10.53
N LEU A 282 1.99 -15.94 11.84
CA LEU A 282 2.33 -16.91 12.90
C LEU A 282 1.49 -18.19 12.81
N GLN A 283 0.18 -18.07 12.57
CA GLN A 283 -0.73 -19.20 12.38
C GLN A 283 -0.35 -20.02 11.13
N SER A 284 -0.06 -19.35 10.01
CA SER A 284 0.37 -20.01 8.77
C SER A 284 1.72 -20.72 8.94
N SER A 285 2.66 -20.07 9.64
CA SER A 285 3.97 -20.64 9.98
C SER A 285 3.83 -21.89 10.85
N PHE A 286 2.93 -21.84 11.85
CA PHE A 286 2.67 -22.97 12.73
C PHE A 286 2.08 -24.17 11.96
N LYS A 287 1.04 -23.94 11.14
CA LYS A 287 0.43 -24.97 10.30
C LYS A 287 1.45 -25.64 9.37
N HIS A 288 2.40 -24.87 8.86
CA HIS A 288 3.45 -25.39 7.98
C HIS A 288 4.47 -26.27 8.71
N VAL A 289 4.89 -25.89 9.92
CA VAL A 289 5.86 -26.66 10.72
C VAL A 289 5.21 -27.90 11.36
N HIS A 290 3.89 -27.88 11.57
CA HIS A 290 3.13 -28.97 12.19
C HIS A 290 2.01 -29.51 11.27
N PRO A 291 2.33 -29.98 10.05
CA PRO A 291 1.31 -30.36 9.04
C PRO A 291 0.55 -31.67 9.39
N HIS A 292 1.03 -32.42 10.39
CA HIS A 292 0.52 -33.76 10.74
C HIS A 292 -0.11 -33.84 12.14
N GLU A 293 -0.38 -32.71 12.80
CA GLU A 293 -1.08 -32.74 14.08
C GLU A 293 -2.56 -33.10 13.87
N LYS A 294 -2.89 -34.40 14.06
CA LYS A 294 -4.22 -34.95 13.79
C LYS A 294 -5.29 -34.49 14.79
N SER A 295 -4.88 -33.97 15.95
CA SER A 295 -5.79 -33.50 17.00
C SER A 295 -5.83 -31.97 17.01
N PHE A 296 -6.98 -31.40 16.65
CA PHE A 296 -7.23 -29.96 16.71
C PHE A 296 -6.94 -29.38 18.12
N LYS A 297 -7.31 -30.10 19.18
CA LYS A 297 -7.05 -29.69 20.57
C LYS A 297 -5.56 -29.64 20.89
N ASN A 298 -4.78 -30.62 20.41
CA ASN A 298 -3.33 -30.63 20.59
C ASN A 298 -2.65 -29.53 19.79
N ALA A 299 -3.11 -29.28 18.56
CA ALA A 299 -2.60 -28.19 17.71
C ALA A 299 -2.75 -26.82 18.39
N ILE A 300 -3.94 -26.54 18.97
CA ILE A 300 -4.17 -25.30 19.73
C ILE A 300 -3.23 -25.20 20.94
N LEU A 301 -3.10 -26.28 21.73
CA LEU A 301 -2.23 -26.29 22.91
C LEU A 301 -0.76 -26.07 22.54
N GLN A 302 -0.28 -26.71 21.48
CA GLN A 302 1.09 -26.54 20.98
C GLN A 302 1.32 -25.13 20.43
N TYR A 303 0.38 -24.60 19.66
CA TYR A 303 0.44 -23.23 19.16
C TYR A 303 0.53 -22.23 20.31
N ARG A 304 -0.34 -22.34 21.31
CA ARG A 304 -0.34 -21.48 22.50
C ARG A 304 0.97 -21.58 23.30
N ARG A 305 1.53 -22.79 23.46
CA ARG A 305 2.83 -23.00 24.12
C ARG A 305 3.97 -22.31 23.35
N ARG A 306 3.95 -22.40 22.03
CA ARG A 306 4.95 -21.76 21.17
C ARG A 306 4.83 -20.24 21.22
N LEU A 307 3.60 -19.70 21.18
CA LEU A 307 3.35 -18.27 21.37
C LEU A 307 3.90 -17.78 22.72
N ASN A 308 3.64 -18.50 23.82
CA ASN A 308 4.19 -18.16 25.13
C ASN A 308 5.73 -18.15 25.14
N THR A 309 6.36 -19.12 24.50
CA THR A 309 7.83 -19.20 24.41
C THR A 309 8.39 -18.00 23.63
N MET A 310 7.80 -17.70 22.47
CA MET A 310 8.14 -16.55 21.64
C MET A 310 7.98 -15.24 22.42
N LEU A 311 6.81 -15.01 23.03
CA LEU A 311 6.51 -13.80 23.79
C LEU A 311 7.49 -13.61 24.95
N ASN A 312 7.91 -14.69 25.63
CA ASN A 312 8.90 -14.62 26.70
C ASN A 312 10.32 -14.28 26.21
N ALA A 313 10.64 -14.57 24.95
CA ALA A 313 11.93 -14.22 24.34
C ALA A 313 12.00 -12.75 23.88
N LEU A 314 10.86 -12.08 23.74
CA LEU A 314 10.77 -10.71 23.26
C LEU A 314 10.83 -9.67 24.41
N PRO A 315 11.34 -8.45 24.14
CA PRO A 315 11.50 -7.40 25.15
C PRO A 315 10.17 -6.68 25.46
N LEU A 316 9.16 -7.43 25.88
CA LEU A 316 7.81 -6.94 26.17
C LEU A 316 7.49 -7.00 27.67
N GLY A 317 6.60 -6.11 28.13
CA GLY A 317 6.04 -6.16 29.48
C GLY A 317 5.06 -7.33 29.67
N ASN A 318 4.87 -7.81 30.91
CA ASN A 318 4.02 -8.98 31.20
C ASN A 318 2.54 -8.76 30.84
N GLU A 319 2.02 -7.56 31.05
CA GLU A 319 0.66 -7.17 30.66
C GLU A 319 0.50 -7.29 29.14
N ARG A 320 1.39 -6.64 28.38
CA ARG A 320 1.40 -6.69 26.92
C ARG A 320 1.53 -8.13 26.38
N LYS A 321 2.38 -8.96 26.98
CA LYS A 321 2.49 -10.39 26.61
C LYS A 321 1.15 -11.12 26.77
N SER A 322 0.40 -10.81 27.82
CA SER A 322 -0.90 -11.46 28.08
C SER A 322 -1.95 -11.03 27.06
N GLU A 323 -2.01 -9.74 26.72
CA GLU A 323 -2.89 -9.20 25.67
C GLU A 323 -2.60 -9.85 24.30
N LEU A 324 -1.33 -9.89 23.91
CA LEU A 324 -0.91 -10.46 22.63
C LEU A 324 -1.17 -11.95 22.55
N LEU A 325 -1.00 -12.68 23.65
CA LEU A 325 -1.35 -14.10 23.70
C LEU A 325 -2.83 -14.32 23.43
N GLU A 326 -3.71 -13.50 24.02
CA GLU A 326 -5.15 -13.58 23.76
C GLU A 326 -5.45 -13.25 22.30
N LEU A 327 -4.90 -12.14 21.80
CA LEU A 327 -5.11 -11.68 20.43
C LEU A 327 -4.64 -12.71 19.39
N PHE A 328 -3.45 -13.29 19.57
CA PHE A 328 -2.92 -14.28 18.63
C PHE A 328 -3.60 -15.65 18.70
N CYS A 329 -4.28 -15.95 19.81
CA CYS A 329 -5.10 -17.15 19.96
C CYS A 329 -6.53 -17.00 19.42
N LYS A 330 -7.02 -15.77 19.19
CA LYS A 330 -8.35 -15.55 18.60
C LYS A 330 -8.42 -16.15 17.19
N GLN A 331 -9.43 -16.98 16.96
CA GLN A 331 -9.82 -17.43 15.63
C GLN A 331 -10.89 -16.47 15.12
N GLU A 332 -10.50 -15.42 14.39
CA GLU A 332 -11.47 -14.57 13.70
C GLU A 332 -10.78 -13.52 12.82
N THR A 333 -11.03 -13.62 11.51
CA THR A 333 -11.53 -12.59 10.59
C THR A 333 -11.70 -13.27 9.22
N ASP A 334 -12.79 -12.99 8.49
CA ASP A 334 -12.94 -13.47 7.09
C ASP A 334 -12.06 -12.70 6.10
N PHE A 335 -11.18 -11.83 6.62
CA PHE A 335 -10.31 -10.94 5.85
C PHE A 335 -9.50 -11.70 4.79
N TYR A 336 -8.78 -12.76 5.19
CA TYR A 336 -7.96 -13.53 4.27
C TYR A 336 -8.77 -14.38 3.28
N ASP A 337 -9.89 -14.93 3.74
CA ASP A 337 -10.80 -15.67 2.85
C ASP A 337 -11.40 -14.74 1.81
N THR A 338 -11.73 -13.50 2.21
CA THR A 338 -12.24 -12.46 1.32
C THR A 338 -11.19 -11.96 0.34
N LEU A 339 -9.92 -11.80 0.76
CA LEU A 339 -8.82 -11.44 -0.14
C LEU A 339 -8.70 -12.42 -1.32
N GLY A 340 -8.92 -13.71 -1.07
CA GLY A 340 -8.84 -14.77 -2.07
C GLY A 340 -9.96 -14.76 -3.12
N ILE A 341 -10.95 -13.86 -3.02
CA ILE A 341 -12.04 -13.75 -3.99
C ILE A 341 -11.55 -12.98 -5.21
N THR A 342 -11.53 -13.68 -6.35
CA THR A 342 -11.00 -13.17 -7.64
C THR A 342 -12.06 -13.15 -8.74
N ASP A 343 -13.22 -13.75 -8.54
CA ASP A 343 -14.31 -13.77 -9.51
C ASP A 343 -15.10 -12.45 -9.40
N PHE A 344 -15.05 -11.62 -10.44
CA PHE A 344 -15.71 -10.31 -10.44
C PHE A 344 -17.24 -10.38 -10.50
N SER A 345 -17.80 -11.57 -10.75
CA SER A 345 -19.23 -11.84 -10.65
C SER A 345 -19.70 -12.10 -9.21
N ASP A 346 -18.77 -12.36 -8.28
CA ASP A 346 -19.07 -12.53 -6.86
C ASP A 346 -19.51 -11.20 -6.23
N ILE A 347 -20.56 -11.24 -5.41
CA ILE A 347 -21.07 -10.08 -4.68
C ILE A 347 -20.03 -9.53 -3.67
N LYS A 348 -19.14 -10.38 -3.17
CA LYS A 348 -18.05 -10.03 -2.25
C LYS A 348 -16.81 -9.50 -2.97
N PHE A 349 -16.77 -9.51 -4.30
CA PHE A 349 -15.59 -9.08 -5.06
C PHE A 349 -15.17 -7.64 -4.77
N THR A 350 -16.13 -6.70 -4.65
CA THR A 350 -15.79 -5.31 -4.30
C THR A 350 -15.14 -5.23 -2.91
N ARG A 351 -15.62 -6.03 -1.94
CA ARG A 351 -15.02 -6.13 -0.60
C ARG A 351 -13.60 -6.72 -0.66
N ALA A 352 -13.37 -7.68 -1.55
CA ALA A 352 -12.04 -8.24 -1.80
C ALA A 352 -11.06 -7.20 -2.37
N MET A 353 -11.47 -6.45 -3.41
CA MET A 353 -10.68 -5.34 -3.96
C MET A 353 -10.38 -4.27 -2.89
N LEU A 354 -11.35 -4.00 -2.02
CA LEU A 354 -11.21 -3.04 -0.93
C LEU A 354 -10.11 -3.46 0.05
N TYR A 355 -10.09 -4.72 0.47
CA TYR A 355 -9.01 -5.23 1.33
C TYR A 355 -7.66 -5.31 0.64
N ARG A 356 -7.61 -5.68 -0.65
CA ARG A 356 -6.37 -5.64 -1.44
C ARG A 356 -5.81 -4.22 -1.53
N SER A 357 -6.66 -3.24 -1.87
CA SER A 357 -6.30 -1.84 -1.96
C SER A 357 -5.80 -1.27 -0.63
N LEU A 358 -6.46 -1.64 0.48
CA LEU A 358 -6.04 -1.27 1.83
C LEU A 358 -4.64 -1.80 2.14
N LEU A 359 -4.40 -3.09 1.86
CA LEU A 359 -3.10 -3.72 2.10
C LEU A 359 -1.98 -3.10 1.26
N VAL A 360 -2.20 -2.94 -0.04
CA VAL A 360 -1.23 -2.32 -0.94
C VAL A 360 -0.91 -0.90 -0.48
N SER A 361 -1.92 -0.12 -0.11
CA SER A 361 -1.74 1.25 0.40
C SER A 361 -1.01 1.27 1.75
N ARG A 362 -1.29 0.31 2.64
CA ARG A 362 -0.55 0.13 3.90
C ARG A 362 0.94 -0.11 3.65
N PHE A 363 1.30 -1.05 2.79
CA PHE A 363 2.71 -1.31 2.54
C PHE A 363 3.38 -0.15 1.85
N SER A 364 2.72 0.47 0.87
CA SER A 364 3.19 1.70 0.25
C SER A 364 3.57 2.75 1.31
N SER A 365 2.71 2.96 2.33
CA SER A 365 3.05 3.82 3.47
C SER A 365 4.28 3.36 4.24
N LEU A 366 4.45 2.05 4.52
CA LEU A 366 5.66 1.53 5.17
C LEU A 366 6.94 1.80 4.36
N PHE A 367 6.86 1.65 3.03
CA PHE A 367 7.98 1.93 2.14
C PHE A 367 8.34 3.43 2.14
N CYS A 368 7.35 4.32 2.18
CA CYS A 368 7.57 5.76 2.31
C CYS A 368 8.09 6.16 3.70
N ASN A 369 7.57 5.56 4.77
CA ASN A 369 8.05 5.76 6.13
C ASN A 369 9.54 5.43 6.25
N GLN A 370 9.96 4.32 5.64
CA GLN A 370 11.38 3.97 5.62
C GLN A 370 12.24 4.98 4.85
N ILE A 371 11.77 5.50 3.70
CA ILE A 371 12.50 6.55 2.97
C ILE A 371 12.73 7.76 3.87
N LEU A 372 11.71 8.18 4.62
CA LEU A 372 11.79 9.31 5.53
C LEU A 372 12.73 9.03 6.72
N LYS A 373 12.59 7.87 7.37
CA LYS A 373 13.48 7.45 8.47
C LYS A 373 14.95 7.37 8.06
N ASP A 374 15.22 6.95 6.83
CA ASP A 374 16.58 6.84 6.31
C ASP A 374 17.10 8.14 5.66
N SER A 375 16.33 9.24 5.68
CA SER A 375 16.70 10.56 5.16
C SER A 375 16.92 11.55 6.32
N PRO A 376 18.12 11.56 6.96
CA PRO A 376 18.36 12.29 8.20
C PRO A 376 18.28 13.82 8.06
N SER A 377 18.35 14.35 6.84
CA SER A 377 18.21 15.78 6.57
C SER A 377 16.76 16.20 6.38
N VAL A 378 15.80 15.27 6.46
CA VAL A 378 14.37 15.53 6.24
C VAL A 378 13.56 15.19 7.49
N ASP A 379 12.88 16.18 8.02
CA ASP A 379 11.89 16.05 9.09
C ASP A 379 10.50 16.54 8.65
N LYS A 380 9.52 16.44 9.57
CA LYS A 380 8.15 16.92 9.35
C LYS A 380 8.09 18.39 8.95
N SER A 381 8.94 19.23 9.55
CA SER A 381 8.96 20.67 9.31
C SER A 381 9.40 20.98 7.88
N ASN A 382 10.35 20.20 7.36
CA ASN A 382 10.82 20.32 5.99
C ASN A 382 9.73 20.02 4.96
N LEU A 383 8.76 19.16 5.28
CA LEU A 383 7.68 18.75 4.38
C LEU A 383 6.37 19.54 4.58
N GLU A 384 6.37 20.59 5.41
CA GLU A 384 5.17 21.41 5.68
C GLU A 384 4.52 21.97 4.43
N PHE A 385 5.32 22.41 3.45
CA PHE A 385 4.80 22.94 2.19
C PHE A 385 3.88 21.95 1.47
N TRP A 386 4.13 20.66 1.63
CA TRP A 386 3.38 19.59 1.00
C TRP A 386 2.21 19.14 1.86
N TRP A 387 2.47 18.67 3.10
CA TRP A 387 1.41 18.04 3.89
C TRP A 387 0.34 19.04 4.36
N LYS A 388 0.71 20.31 4.63
CA LYS A 388 -0.28 21.36 4.95
C LYS A 388 -1.15 21.69 3.74
N GLY A 389 -0.52 21.80 2.56
CA GLY A 389 -1.22 22.05 1.29
C GLY A 389 -2.20 20.95 0.97
N VAL A 390 -1.76 19.69 1.01
CA VAL A 390 -2.60 18.50 0.79
C VAL A 390 -3.80 18.49 1.74
N GLY A 391 -3.59 18.73 3.03
CA GLY A 391 -4.69 18.70 3.98
C GLY A 391 -5.72 19.80 3.77
N GLN A 392 -5.30 20.99 3.34
CA GLN A 392 -6.22 22.07 2.99
C GLN A 392 -6.95 21.80 1.67
N GLU A 393 -6.24 21.37 0.63
CA GLU A 393 -6.80 21.08 -0.70
C GLU A 393 -7.82 19.94 -0.67
N LEU A 394 -7.55 18.91 0.14
CA LEU A 394 -8.46 17.77 0.33
C LEU A 394 -9.50 18.01 1.42
N GLY A 395 -9.50 19.18 2.05
CA GLY A 395 -10.46 19.56 3.10
C GLY A 395 -10.31 18.80 4.42
N LEU A 396 -9.18 18.14 4.67
CA LEU A 396 -8.94 17.32 5.87
C LEU A 396 -9.01 18.15 7.16
N TRP A 397 -8.69 19.44 7.07
CA TRP A 397 -8.81 20.45 8.12
C TRP A 397 -8.96 21.85 7.53
N PRO A 398 -9.61 22.79 8.24
CA PRO A 398 -9.66 24.19 7.81
C PRO A 398 -8.30 24.87 7.97
N ALA A 399 -8.08 25.96 7.22
CA ALA A 399 -6.81 26.71 7.26
C ALA A 399 -6.43 27.22 8.65
N ALA A 400 -7.42 27.46 9.53
CA ALA A 400 -7.21 27.94 10.89
C ALA A 400 -6.99 26.81 11.93
N ALA A 401 -7.12 25.52 11.56
CA ALA A 401 -6.98 24.38 12.47
C ALA A 401 -6.06 23.31 11.88
N ILE A 402 -4.86 23.72 11.45
CA ILE A 402 -3.82 22.78 11.02
C ILE A 402 -3.38 21.97 12.25
N PRO A 403 -3.37 20.63 12.18
CA PRO A 403 -2.99 19.79 13.31
C PRO A 403 -1.52 20.00 13.67
N ALA A 404 -1.24 20.12 14.97
CA ALA A 404 0.11 20.26 15.49
C ALA A 404 0.81 18.89 15.54
N ASP A 405 0.09 17.88 16.03
CA ASP A 405 0.51 16.49 16.02
C ASP A 405 -0.33 15.71 15.00
N PHE A 406 0.29 14.76 14.29
CA PHE A 406 -0.50 13.87 13.43
C PHE A 406 -1.35 12.90 14.25
N ALA A 407 -1.11 12.73 15.55
CA ALA A 407 -1.92 11.89 16.42
C ALA A 407 -3.35 12.44 16.51
N ASP A 408 -3.48 13.76 16.39
CA ASP A 408 -4.78 14.46 16.34
C ASP A 408 -5.58 14.13 15.08
N LEU A 409 -4.91 13.66 14.00
CA LEU A 409 -5.61 13.24 12.77
C LEU A 409 -6.59 12.09 13.04
N TRP A 410 -6.38 11.31 14.12
CA TRP A 410 -7.20 10.15 14.45
C TRP A 410 -8.41 10.44 15.36
N GLN A 411 -8.43 11.57 16.06
CA GLN A 411 -9.48 11.85 17.05
C GLN A 411 -10.88 11.90 16.42
N ASP A 412 -11.01 12.56 15.26
CA ASP A 412 -12.27 12.61 14.51
C ASP A 412 -12.76 11.22 14.08
N PHE A 413 -11.82 10.32 13.77
CA PHE A 413 -12.14 8.97 13.32
C PHE A 413 -12.64 8.09 14.45
N ALA A 414 -12.05 8.18 15.65
CA ALA A 414 -12.52 7.44 16.81
C ALA A 414 -14.01 7.72 17.06
N LEU A 415 -14.38 9.00 17.10
CA LEU A 415 -15.77 9.44 17.25
C LEU A 415 -16.66 8.99 16.08
N ALA A 416 -16.16 9.06 14.85
CA ALA A 416 -16.88 8.59 13.66
C ALA A 416 -17.15 7.07 13.71
N THR A 417 -16.17 6.28 14.13
CA THR A 417 -16.29 4.82 14.26
C THR A 417 -17.23 4.41 15.40
N GLU A 418 -17.22 5.12 16.53
CA GLU A 418 -18.15 4.89 17.64
C GLU A 418 -19.60 5.14 17.22
N LYS A 419 -19.88 6.28 16.58
CA LYS A 419 -21.22 6.59 16.02
C LYS A 419 -21.65 5.53 15.00
N MET A 420 -20.73 5.05 14.17
CA MET A 420 -21.03 3.99 13.21
C MET A 420 -21.39 2.68 13.91
N GLN A 421 -20.65 2.30 14.94
CA GLN A 421 -20.90 1.10 15.71
C GLN A 421 -22.27 1.18 16.42
N GLU A 422 -22.64 2.34 16.97
CA GLU A 422 -23.97 2.59 17.53
C GLU A 422 -25.06 2.42 16.45
N LEU A 423 -24.85 2.97 15.25
CA LEU A 423 -25.79 2.87 14.14
C LEU A 423 -25.96 1.41 13.68
N ILE A 424 -24.87 0.65 13.61
CA ILE A 424 -24.87 -0.78 13.28
C ILE A 424 -25.70 -1.58 14.29
N GLN A 425 -25.61 -1.24 15.58
CA GLN A 425 -26.34 -1.94 16.65
C GLN A 425 -27.82 -1.57 16.72
N THR A 426 -28.13 -0.29 16.51
CA THR A 426 -29.49 0.25 16.70
C THR A 426 -30.37 0.13 15.44
N ASN A 427 -29.78 0.06 14.25
CA ASN A 427 -30.51 0.09 12.98
C ASN A 427 -30.03 -1.01 11.99
N PRO A 428 -30.25 -2.29 12.31
CA PRO A 428 -29.76 -3.41 11.47
C PRO A 428 -30.40 -3.45 10.07
N GLY A 429 -31.54 -2.78 9.85
CA GLY A 429 -32.23 -2.69 8.57
C GLY A 429 -31.93 -1.44 7.75
N ILE A 430 -30.91 -0.65 8.13
CA ILE A 430 -30.63 0.63 7.49
C ILE A 430 -30.36 0.49 5.97
N SER A 431 -31.09 1.29 5.20
CA SER A 431 -30.94 1.39 3.75
C SER A 431 -29.81 2.36 3.36
N ILE A 432 -29.31 2.24 2.13
CA ILE A 432 -28.33 3.18 1.56
C ILE A 432 -28.89 4.61 1.54
N TYR A 433 -30.20 4.77 1.27
CA TYR A 433 -30.84 6.08 1.28
C TYR A 433 -30.76 6.72 2.68
N GLU A 434 -31.10 5.98 3.73
CA GLU A 434 -31.04 6.48 5.11
C GLU A 434 -29.60 6.78 5.58
N LEU A 435 -28.60 6.09 5.02
CA LEU A 435 -27.18 6.40 5.26
C LEU A 435 -26.77 7.74 4.64
N ILE A 436 -27.27 8.06 3.44
CA ILE A 436 -26.98 9.29 2.73
C ILE A 436 -27.78 10.47 3.31
N GLU A 437 -29.05 10.25 3.63
CA GLU A 437 -29.97 11.29 4.08
C GLU A 437 -29.64 11.79 5.48
N LYS A 438 -29.20 10.88 6.38
CA LYS A 438 -28.76 11.30 7.71
C LYS A 438 -27.49 12.15 7.55
N PRO A 439 -27.48 13.43 7.98
CA PRO A 439 -26.28 14.25 8.01
C PRO A 439 -25.33 13.63 9.02
N SER A 440 -24.54 12.68 8.56
CA SER A 440 -23.60 11.97 9.39
C SER A 440 -22.29 12.73 9.27
N ASP A 441 -21.94 13.47 10.31
CA ASP A 441 -20.62 14.10 10.45
C ASP A 441 -19.49 13.08 10.15
N PHE A 442 -19.76 11.78 10.38
CA PHE A 442 -18.81 10.70 10.11
C PHE A 442 -18.56 10.43 8.62
N GLY A 443 -19.50 10.65 7.69
CA GLY A 443 -19.33 10.27 6.27
C GLY A 443 -18.14 10.97 5.60
N PHE A 444 -17.93 12.25 5.92
CA PHE A 444 -16.78 13.01 5.44
C PHE A 444 -15.45 12.46 5.97
N HIS A 445 -15.39 12.21 7.28
CA HIS A 445 -14.20 11.67 7.92
C HIS A 445 -13.84 10.32 7.32
N LEU A 446 -14.80 9.39 7.18
CA LEU A 446 -14.55 8.03 6.69
C LEU A 446 -14.12 7.92 5.21
N CYS A 447 -14.14 9.01 4.46
CA CYS A 447 -13.60 9.07 3.11
C CYS A 447 -12.22 9.76 3.05
N SER A 448 -11.75 10.30 4.18
CA SER A 448 -10.51 11.07 4.34
C SER A 448 -9.28 10.18 4.58
N SER A 449 -9.13 9.12 3.81
CA SER A 449 -8.03 8.15 3.91
C SER A 449 -6.63 8.74 3.68
N SER A 450 -6.53 9.94 3.11
CA SER A 450 -5.30 10.73 3.06
C SER A 450 -4.71 10.98 4.46
N LYS A 451 -5.55 11.06 5.51
CA LYS A 451 -5.07 11.13 6.91
C LYS A 451 -4.31 9.85 7.31
N ILE A 452 -4.79 8.67 6.87
CA ILE A 452 -4.06 7.39 7.07
C ILE A 452 -2.72 7.43 6.32
N ALA A 453 -2.68 7.99 5.11
CA ALA A 453 -1.44 8.11 4.34
C ALA A 453 -0.38 8.93 5.10
N LEU A 454 -0.77 10.12 5.59
CA LEU A 454 0.10 11.04 6.31
C LEU A 454 0.59 10.45 7.64
N TRP A 455 -0.30 9.81 8.41
CA TRP A 455 0.10 9.11 9.63
C TRP A 455 1.04 7.94 9.32
N GLY A 456 0.68 7.12 8.32
CA GLY A 456 1.43 5.93 7.94
C GLY A 456 2.84 6.23 7.41
N THR A 457 3.10 7.46 6.95
CA THR A 457 4.46 7.90 6.59
C THR A 457 5.34 8.21 7.80
N GLY A 458 4.80 8.25 9.02
CA GLY A 458 5.53 8.54 10.26
C GLY A 458 6.04 9.97 10.36
N LEU A 459 5.31 10.91 9.75
CA LEU A 459 5.58 12.34 9.80
C LEU A 459 5.05 13.00 11.08
#